data_AF-A0A9D6KTI0-F1
#
_entry.id   AF-A0A9D6KTI0-F1
#
_cell.length_a   1.000
_cell.length_b   1.000
_cell.length_c   1.000
_cell.angle_alpha   90.00
_cell.angle_beta   90.00
_cell.angle_gamma   90.00
#
_symmetry.space_group_name_H-M   'P 1'
#
loop_
_entity.id
_entity.type
_entity.pdbx_description
1 polymer ?
#
loop_
_entity_poly.entity_id
_entity_poly.type
_entity_poly.pdbx_seq_one_letter_code
_entity_poly.pdbx_strand_id
1 'polypeptide(L)'
;MSLDAAQKQLLRAALKKRSRAELKALFAAVRGADDRTLLAALASPKKLPRRPGDPLLRSIDQVLKPLMAPGAEKAEMLIEHLAKRHRRKLSSSATGLAAAIRNLRAANLSDEQILAGAKTLMAQLAKLHGRETVV
;
A
#
# COMPACT_ATOMS: atom_id res chain seq x y z
N MET A 1 -15.30 23.15 -37.74
CA MET A 1 -14.96 22.98 -36.31
C MET A 1 -14.05 24.12 -35.87
N SER A 2 -14.59 25.17 -35.24
CA SER A 2 -13.81 26.30 -34.71
C SER A 2 -13.38 26.01 -33.27
N LEU A 3 -12.08 26.04 -32.99
CA LEU A 3 -11.54 25.83 -31.64
C LEU A 3 -11.85 27.04 -30.74
N ASP A 4 -12.32 26.74 -29.53
CA ASP A 4 -12.62 27.71 -28.49
C ASP A 4 -11.36 28.44 -27.99
N ALA A 5 -11.50 29.65 -27.44
CA ALA A 5 -10.39 30.50 -27.00
C ALA A 5 -9.55 29.82 -25.89
N ALA A 6 -10.20 29.11 -24.96
CA ALA A 6 -9.53 28.34 -23.92
C ALA A 6 -8.71 27.17 -24.50
N GLN A 7 -9.27 26.46 -25.49
CA GLN A 7 -8.58 25.37 -26.19
C GLN A 7 -7.36 25.88 -26.97
N LYS A 8 -7.47 27.06 -27.59
CA LYS A 8 -6.35 27.71 -28.29
C LYS A 8 -5.22 28.10 -27.32
N GLN A 9 -5.54 28.61 -26.13
CA GLN A 9 -4.54 28.92 -25.11
C GLN A 9 -3.85 27.67 -24.57
N LEU A 10 -4.59 26.60 -24.30
CA LEU A 10 -4.02 25.32 -23.85
C LEU A 10 -3.10 24.71 -24.91
N LEU A 11 -3.52 24.73 -26.17
CA LEU A 11 -2.68 24.29 -27.29
C LEU A 11 -1.43 25.15 -27.41
N ARG A 12 -1.53 26.49 -27.34
CA ARG A 12 -0.35 27.36 -27.33
C ARG A 12 0.59 27.06 -26.17
N ALA A 13 0.07 26.87 -24.95
CA ALA A 13 0.88 26.55 -23.79
C ALA A 13 1.60 25.20 -23.92
N ALA A 14 0.90 24.17 -24.40
CA ALA A 14 1.45 22.83 -24.59
C ALA A 14 2.47 22.75 -25.74
N LEU A 15 2.27 23.54 -26.80
CA LEU A 15 3.10 23.51 -28.01
C LEU A 15 4.27 24.50 -27.96
N LYS A 16 4.24 25.54 -27.10
CA LYS A 16 5.29 26.58 -26.99
C LYS A 16 6.68 26.02 -26.64
N LYS A 17 6.75 24.88 -25.96
CA LYS A 17 8.01 24.23 -25.55
C LYS A 17 8.53 23.18 -26.55
N ARG A 18 7.79 22.88 -27.63
CA ARG A 18 8.14 21.83 -28.59
C ARG A 18 8.69 22.42 -29.88
N SER A 19 9.73 21.81 -30.43
CA SER A 19 10.33 22.23 -31.70
C SER A 19 9.41 21.92 -32.88
N ARG A 20 9.56 22.67 -33.99
CA ARG A 20 8.73 22.49 -35.20
C ARG A 20 8.89 21.09 -35.80
N ALA A 21 10.06 20.47 -35.65
CA ALA A 21 10.32 19.10 -36.09
C ALA A 21 9.54 18.07 -35.26
N GLU A 22 9.54 18.20 -33.94
CA GLU A 22 8.79 17.32 -33.04
C GLU A 22 7.28 17.44 -33.26
N LEU A 23 6.77 18.65 -33.52
CA LEU A 23 5.36 18.86 -33.83
C LEU A 23 4.97 18.13 -35.12
N LYS A 24 5.79 18.22 -36.17
CA LYS A 24 5.53 17.54 -37.44
C LYS A 24 5.56 16.01 -37.27
N ALA A 25 6.48 15.48 -36.46
CA ALA A 25 6.55 14.07 -36.14
C ALA A 25 5.33 13.59 -35.34
N LEU A 26 4.88 14.36 -34.34
CA LEU A 26 3.67 14.08 -33.57
C LEU A 26 2.42 14.09 -34.43
N PHE A 27 2.24 15.10 -35.29
CA PHE A 27 1.08 15.16 -36.17
C PHE A 27 1.10 14.06 -37.24
N ALA A 28 2.29 13.64 -37.70
CA ALA A 28 2.41 12.48 -38.60
C ALA A 28 2.04 11.17 -37.88
N ALA A 29 2.53 10.98 -36.64
CA ALA A 29 2.20 9.81 -35.83
C ALA A 29 0.70 9.74 -35.48
N VAL A 30 0.07 10.89 -35.18
CA VAL A 30 -1.37 10.97 -34.90
C VAL A 30 -2.20 10.72 -36.16
N ARG A 31 -1.78 11.19 -37.34
CA ARG A 31 -2.48 10.92 -38.60
C ARG A 31 -2.33 9.47 -39.09
N GLY A 32 -1.23 8.81 -38.75
CA GLY A 32 -0.98 7.42 -39.13
C GLY A 32 -1.57 6.38 -38.18
N ALA A 33 -2.12 6.81 -37.04
CA ALA A 33 -2.67 5.93 -36.02
C ALA A 33 -4.21 5.92 -36.09
N ASP A 34 -4.81 4.73 -36.08
CA ASP A 34 -6.27 4.58 -36.03
C ASP A 34 -6.83 5.22 -34.75
N ASP A 35 -7.96 5.92 -34.83
CA ASP A 35 -8.59 6.63 -33.69
C ASP A 35 -8.78 5.73 -32.46
N ARG A 36 -8.98 4.42 -32.67
CA ARG A 36 -9.10 3.41 -31.62
C ARG A 36 -7.81 3.24 -30.82
N THR A 37 -6.65 3.38 -31.46
CA THR A 37 -5.33 3.32 -30.80
C THR A 37 -5.01 4.60 -30.04
N LEU A 38 -5.43 5.76 -30.57
CA LEU A 38 -5.28 7.04 -29.88
C LEU A 38 -6.13 7.10 -28.61
N LEU A 39 -7.37 6.59 -28.66
CA LEU A 39 -8.24 6.48 -27.49
C LEU A 39 -7.71 5.48 -26.46
N ALA A 40 -7.11 4.36 -26.90
CA ALA A 40 -6.48 3.40 -26.00
C ALA A 40 -5.24 3.98 -25.30
N ALA A 41 -4.46 4.83 -25.99
CA ALA A 41 -3.30 5.51 -25.40
C ALA A 41 -3.71 6.63 -24.43
N LEU A 42 -4.86 7.28 -24.64
CA LEU A 42 -5.39 8.31 -23.75
C LEU A 42 -6.06 7.72 -22.50
N ALA A 43 -6.56 6.49 -22.59
CA ALA A 43 -7.12 5.78 -21.45
C ALA A 43 -6.02 5.56 -20.39
N SER A 44 -6.16 6.19 -19.23
CA SER A 44 -5.23 6.01 -18.12
C SER A 44 -5.05 4.52 -17.81
N PRO A 45 -3.82 4.02 -17.60
CA PRO A 45 -3.59 2.60 -17.38
C PRO A 45 -4.43 2.15 -16.19
N LYS A 46 -5.41 1.27 -16.43
CA LYS A 46 -6.24 0.68 -15.39
C LYS A 46 -5.30 0.12 -14.32
N LYS A 47 -5.33 0.72 -13.13
CA LYS A 47 -4.54 0.27 -11.98
C LYS A 47 -4.87 -1.21 -11.79
N LEU A 48 -3.87 -2.07 -11.92
CA LEU A 48 -4.06 -3.51 -11.72
C LEU A 48 -4.72 -3.73 -10.36
N PRO A 49 -5.73 -4.60 -10.27
CA PRO A 49 -6.35 -4.94 -8.99
C PRO A 49 -5.26 -5.47 -8.06
N ARG A 50 -5.12 -4.83 -6.89
CA ARG A 50 -4.20 -5.30 -5.85
C ARG A 50 -4.56 -6.76 -5.53
N ARG A 51 -3.56 -7.65 -5.60
CA ARG A 51 -3.70 -9.07 -5.25
C ARG A 51 -4.44 -9.22 -3.91
N PRO A 52 -5.26 -10.27 -3.73
CA PRO A 52 -5.91 -10.52 -2.45
C PRO A 52 -4.83 -10.58 -1.38
N GLY A 53 -4.84 -9.60 -0.48
CA GLY A 53 -3.87 -9.54 0.61
C GLY A 53 -3.93 -10.82 1.44
N ASP A 54 -2.77 -11.27 1.92
CA ASP A 54 -2.62 -12.53 2.67
C ASP A 54 -3.77 -12.71 3.69
N PRO A 55 -4.43 -13.88 3.74
CA PRO A 55 -5.53 -14.12 4.68
C PRO A 55 -5.09 -13.91 6.13
N LEU A 56 -3.83 -14.21 6.43
CA LEU A 56 -3.22 -13.99 7.74
C LEU A 56 -3.14 -12.51 8.13
N LEU A 57 -2.88 -11.61 7.17
CA LEU A 57 -2.89 -10.17 7.42
C LEU A 57 -4.27 -9.70 7.85
N ARG A 58 -5.33 -10.17 7.17
CA ARG A 58 -6.71 -9.81 7.52
C ARG A 58 -7.08 -10.27 8.92
N SER A 59 -6.74 -11.51 9.28
CA SER A 59 -7.03 -12.04 10.61
C SER A 59 -6.27 -11.30 11.72
N ILE A 60 -5.02 -10.92 11.49
CA ILE A 60 -4.23 -10.18 12.48
C ILE A 60 -4.74 -8.75 12.61
N ASP A 61 -5.08 -8.10 11.50
CA ASP A 61 -5.67 -6.77 11.51
C ASP A 61 -7.03 -6.76 12.23
N GLN A 62 -7.85 -7.79 12.06
CA GLN A 62 -9.10 -7.97 12.83
C GLN A 62 -8.84 -8.13 14.34
N VAL A 63 -7.85 -8.93 14.73
CA VAL A 63 -7.50 -9.13 16.15
C VAL A 63 -6.95 -7.86 16.78
N LEU A 64 -6.15 -7.10 16.05
CA LEU A 64 -5.53 -5.86 16.53
C LEU A 64 -6.38 -4.61 16.25
N LYS A 65 -7.57 -4.75 15.66
CA LYS A 65 -8.50 -3.65 15.40
C LYS A 65 -8.84 -2.83 16.65
N PRO A 66 -9.02 -3.42 17.85
CA PRO A 66 -9.33 -2.66 19.06
C PRO A 66 -8.18 -1.76 19.55
N LEU A 67 -6.94 -1.99 19.10
CA LEU A 67 -5.83 -1.09 19.39
C LEU A 67 -5.91 0.12 18.46
N MET A 68 -6.18 1.32 19.00
CA MET A 68 -6.14 2.57 18.24
C MET A 68 -4.69 3.08 18.09
N ALA A 69 -3.81 2.24 17.54
CA ALA A 69 -2.42 2.59 17.25
C ALA A 69 -2.16 2.57 15.73
N PRO A 70 -1.18 3.35 15.23
CA PRO A 70 -0.67 3.22 13.86
C PRO A 70 -0.27 1.78 13.54
N GLY A 71 -0.44 1.36 12.27
CA GLY A 71 -0.12 -0.01 11.85
C GLY A 71 1.36 -0.40 12.00
N ALA A 72 2.26 0.57 12.12
CA ALA A 72 3.67 0.36 12.43
C ALA A 72 3.86 -0.04 13.91
N GLU A 73 3.28 0.71 14.85
CA GLU A 73 3.36 0.40 16.29
C GLU A 73 2.73 -0.96 16.62
N LYS A 74 1.58 -1.29 16.02
CA LYS A 74 0.97 -2.62 16.12
C LYS A 74 1.92 -3.74 15.71
N ALA A 75 2.71 -3.49 14.66
CA ALA A 75 3.66 -4.45 14.12
C ALA A 75 4.88 -4.60 15.02
N GLU A 76 5.37 -3.50 15.60
CA GLU A 76 6.46 -3.53 16.59
C GLU A 76 6.06 -4.28 17.85
N MET A 77 4.87 -4.00 18.41
CA MET A 77 4.37 -4.70 19.60
C MET A 77 4.22 -6.21 19.37
N LEU A 78 3.77 -6.62 18.18
CA LEU A 78 3.73 -8.03 17.80
C LEU A 78 5.12 -8.65 17.70
N ILE A 79 6.06 -7.98 17.02
CA ILE A 79 7.43 -8.48 16.86
C ILE A 79 8.11 -8.60 18.23
N GLU A 80 7.96 -7.60 19.10
CA GLU A 80 8.55 -7.59 20.43
C GLU A 80 7.98 -8.71 21.30
N HIS A 81 6.66 -8.89 21.29
CA HIS A 81 6.01 -9.96 22.04
C HIS A 81 6.44 -11.35 21.56
N LEU A 82 6.49 -11.56 20.25
CA LEU A 82 6.96 -12.82 19.67
C LEU A 82 8.46 -13.04 19.91
N ALA A 83 9.27 -11.97 19.91
CA ALA A 83 10.70 -12.03 20.23
C ALA A 83 10.91 -12.48 21.68
N LYS A 84 10.16 -11.88 22.62
CA LYS A 84 10.17 -12.28 24.04
C LYS A 84 9.71 -13.72 24.23
N ARG A 85 8.61 -14.12 23.59
CA ARG A 85 8.02 -15.45 23.74
C ARG A 85 8.91 -16.56 23.18
N HIS A 86 9.51 -16.34 22.02
CA HIS A 86 10.35 -17.35 21.35
C HIS A 86 11.84 -17.23 21.69
N ARG A 87 12.23 -16.26 22.55
CA ARG A 87 13.62 -15.93 22.91
C ARG A 87 14.51 -15.73 21.67
N ARG A 88 13.97 -15.11 20.62
CA ARG A 88 14.67 -14.88 19.34
C ARG A 88 14.84 -13.39 19.09
N LYS A 89 15.99 -13.00 18.55
CA LYS A 89 16.21 -11.64 18.02
C LYS A 89 15.45 -11.53 16.69
N LEU A 90 14.27 -10.95 16.72
CA LEU A 90 13.51 -10.60 15.52
C LEU A 90 13.81 -9.14 15.19
N SER A 91 14.25 -8.87 13.96
CA SER A 91 14.59 -7.51 13.54
C SER A 91 13.33 -6.65 13.38
N SER A 92 13.31 -5.54 14.11
CA SER A 92 12.26 -4.51 14.07
C SER A 92 12.57 -3.47 12.99
N SER A 93 12.24 -3.77 11.74
CA SER A 93 12.06 -2.73 10.72
C SER A 93 10.59 -2.72 10.29
N ALA A 94 9.73 -2.23 11.18
CA ALA A 94 8.29 -2.20 10.97
C ALA A 94 7.89 -1.03 10.06
N THR A 95 8.13 -1.18 8.76
CA THR A 95 7.48 -0.32 7.75
C THR A 95 5.95 -0.60 7.66
N GLY A 96 5.44 -1.56 8.44
CA GLY A 96 4.03 -1.92 8.57
C GLY A 96 3.79 -3.40 8.89
N LEU A 97 2.56 -3.76 9.24
CA LEU A 97 2.11 -5.12 9.60
C LEU A 97 2.51 -6.20 8.58
N ALA A 98 2.43 -5.88 7.28
CA ALA A 98 2.81 -6.81 6.20
C ALA A 98 4.32 -7.08 6.11
N ALA A 99 5.16 -6.12 6.49
CA ALA A 99 6.60 -6.33 6.56
C ALA A 99 6.95 -7.19 7.79
N ALA A 100 6.31 -6.92 8.92
CA ALA A 100 6.48 -7.70 10.15
C ALA A 100 6.13 -9.18 9.97
N ILE A 101 4.99 -9.48 9.35
CA ILE A 101 4.57 -10.87 9.10
C ILE A 101 5.55 -11.60 8.17
N ARG A 102 6.09 -10.91 7.16
CA ARG A 102 7.13 -11.50 6.30
C ARG A 102 8.42 -11.80 7.07
N ASN A 103 8.84 -10.91 7.96
CA ASN A 103 10.01 -11.13 8.82
C ASN A 103 9.79 -12.28 9.81
N LEU A 104 8.58 -12.43 10.35
CA LEU A 104 8.22 -13.53 11.25
C LEU A 104 8.23 -14.89 10.53
N ARG A 105 7.71 -14.94 9.30
CA ARG A 105 7.81 -16.14 8.45
C ARG A 105 9.27 -16.47 8.10
N ALA A 106 10.08 -15.45 7.79
CA ALA A 106 11.52 -15.63 7.54
C ALA A 106 12.27 -16.16 8.78
N ALA A 107 11.77 -15.86 9.99
CA ALA A 107 12.30 -16.38 11.24
C ALA A 107 11.79 -17.79 11.61
N ASN A 108 11.17 -18.51 10.66
CA ASN A 108 10.59 -19.85 10.83
C ASN A 108 9.48 -19.92 11.90
N LEU A 109 8.68 -18.87 12.07
CA LEU A 109 7.43 -18.98 12.81
C LEU A 109 6.30 -19.44 11.88
N SER A 110 5.50 -20.39 12.36
CA SER A 110 4.29 -20.81 11.66
C SER A 110 3.21 -19.73 11.73
N ASP A 111 2.36 -19.71 10.71
CA ASP A 111 1.22 -18.79 10.61
C ASP A 111 0.28 -18.89 11.84
N GLU A 112 0.11 -20.10 12.39
CA GLU A 112 -0.65 -20.33 13.62
C GLU A 112 0.00 -19.72 14.86
N GLN A 113 1.34 -19.82 14.98
CA GLN A 113 2.09 -19.21 16.10
C GLN A 113 2.01 -17.68 16.07
N ILE A 114 2.02 -17.08 14.87
CA ILE A 114 1.88 -15.63 14.72
C ILE A 114 0.48 -15.18 15.16
N LEU A 115 -0.57 -15.90 14.75
CA LEU A 115 -1.96 -15.62 15.16
C LEU A 115 -2.18 -15.82 16.66
N ALA A 116 -1.64 -16.91 17.22
CA ALA A 116 -1.67 -17.15 18.66
C ALA A 116 -0.92 -16.04 19.42
N GLY A 117 0.21 -15.58 18.88
CA GLY A 117 0.96 -14.42 19.38
C GLY A 117 0.09 -13.17 19.47
N ALA A 118 -0.60 -12.80 18.38
CA ALA A 118 -1.48 -11.64 18.34
C ALA A 118 -2.64 -11.73 19.36
N LYS A 119 -3.27 -12.91 19.49
CA LYS A 119 -4.32 -13.14 20.49
C LYS A 119 -3.80 -13.01 21.93
N THR A 120 -2.62 -13.56 22.22
CA THR A 120 -2.02 -13.46 23.55
C THR A 120 -1.60 -12.03 23.90
N LEU A 121 -1.10 -11.27 22.91
CA LEU A 121 -0.79 -9.85 23.08
C LEU A 121 -2.05 -9.06 23.46
N MET A 122 -3.15 -9.27 22.73
CA MET A 122 -4.44 -8.63 23.05
C MET A 122 -4.96 -9.02 24.43
N ALA A 123 -4.83 -10.29 24.83
CA ALA A 123 -5.23 -10.73 26.17
C ALA A 123 -4.38 -10.06 27.28
N GLN A 124 -3.08 -9.87 27.05
CA GLN A 124 -2.21 -9.15 27.97
C GLN A 124 -2.56 -7.66 28.05
N LEU A 125 -2.82 -7.01 26.91
CA LEU A 125 -3.23 -5.61 26.87
C LEU A 125 -4.60 -5.39 27.53
N ALA A 126 -5.56 -6.29 27.31
CA ALA A 126 -6.85 -6.25 28.00
C ALA A 126 -6.69 -6.38 29.52
N LYS A 127 -5.78 -7.25 29.99
CA LYS A 127 -5.47 -7.40 31.42
C LYS A 127 -4.77 -6.16 32.01
N LEU A 128 -3.97 -5.46 31.22
CA LEU A 128 -3.29 -4.23 31.64
C LEU A 128 -4.29 -3.06 31.71
N HIS A 129 -5.12 -2.85 30.69
CA HIS A 129 -6.14 -1.80 30.70
C HIS A 129 -7.26 -2.06 31.72
N GLY A 130 -7.57 -3.32 32.03
CA GLY A 130 -8.48 -3.67 33.14
C GLY A 130 -7.90 -3.38 34.53
N ARG A 131 -6.59 -3.19 34.66
CA ARG A 131 -5.92 -2.78 35.91
C ARG A 131 -5.80 -1.27 36.05
N GLU A 132 -5.74 -0.53 34.94
CA GLU A 132 -5.68 0.94 34.94
C GLU A 132 -7.05 1.61 35.15
N THR A 133 -8.16 0.87 34.98
CA THR A 133 -9.53 1.38 35.12
C THR A 133 -10.16 1.17 36.50
N VAL A 134 -9.40 0.68 37.48
CA VAL A 134 -9.81 0.63 38.89
C VAL A 134 -8.99 1.67 39.66
N VAL A 135 -9.49 2.91 39.65
CA VAL A 135 -9.14 3.98 40.59
C VAL A 135 -10.36 4.25 41.44
#